data_AF-A0A7C5NMJ6-F1
#
_entry.id   AF-A0A7C5NMJ6-F1
#
_cell.length_a   1.000
_cell.length_b   1.000
_cell.length_c   1.000
_cell.angle_alpha   90.00
_cell.angle_beta   90.00
_cell.angle_gamma   90.00
#
_symmetry.space_group_name_H-M   'P 1'
#
loop_
_entity.id
_entity.type
_entity.pdbx_description
1 polymer ?
#
loop_
_entity_poly.entity_id
_entity_poly.type
_entity_poly.pdbx_seq_one_letter_code
_entity_poly.pdbx_strand_id
1 'polypeptide(L)'
;VNPEFLKNDISYIEDSNEYWRPWHENSFIIGKYPDSTLLGIPVITNENFVKNSLEYLTGKDINDCIYPEYDSTQAKTIKIPTPDSIYIRLLHQSDNFIAEQLMLMCSYTLFDTISTKMAIEWSKENLLPGLKDNCRWVDGSGLSRYNLFSPSDMIYVLNNIYNTIGLERIKVLFPTAGHSGTLKNSYKNIKTPYLWAKSGSLSNNYNLSGFIKTRKGNLYIFSFMNNHFLAKNKDIKAEMEKVFEYIYNQL
;
A
#
# COMPACT_ATOMS: atom_id res chain seq x y z
N VAL A 1 22.17 -1.79 9.18
CA VAL A 1 21.94 -0.70 8.19
C VAL A 1 22.00 -1.35 6.83
N ASN A 2 20.99 -1.14 5.99
CA ASN A 2 20.96 -1.67 4.62
C ASN A 2 20.52 -0.54 3.68
N PRO A 3 21.29 -0.21 2.63
CA PRO A 3 22.59 -0.80 2.24
C PRO A 3 23.75 -0.45 3.18
N GLU A 4 24.77 -1.29 3.21
CA GLU A 4 25.86 -1.24 4.21
C GLU A 4 26.74 0.02 4.09
N PHE A 5 26.88 0.57 2.88
CA PHE A 5 27.69 1.78 2.65
C PHE A 5 27.15 3.02 3.41
N LEU A 6 25.87 3.05 3.79
CA LEU A 6 25.28 4.13 4.58
C LEU A 6 25.65 4.07 6.07
N LYS A 7 26.38 3.04 6.51
CA LYS A 7 26.74 2.87 7.93
C LYS A 7 27.58 4.05 8.45
N ASN A 8 28.38 4.65 7.59
CA ASN A 8 29.23 5.79 7.93
C ASN A 8 28.46 7.12 7.99
N ASP A 9 27.24 7.15 7.43
CA ASP A 9 26.39 8.34 7.43
C ASP A 9 25.44 8.38 8.64
N ILE A 10 25.61 7.49 9.62
CA ILE A 10 24.77 7.40 10.82
C ILE A 10 25.50 7.97 12.03
N SER A 11 24.84 8.90 12.70
CA SER A 11 25.21 9.42 14.02
C SER A 11 24.22 8.94 15.09
N TYR A 12 24.75 8.49 16.22
CA TYR A 12 23.95 8.04 17.36
C TYR A 12 23.87 9.12 18.43
N ILE A 13 22.69 9.34 19.00
CA ILE A 13 22.48 10.28 20.11
C ILE A 13 21.93 9.52 21.32
N GLU A 14 22.64 9.59 22.45
CA GLU A 14 22.31 8.82 23.65
C GLU A 14 21.11 9.37 24.43
N ASP A 15 20.82 10.67 24.33
CA ASP A 15 19.80 11.35 25.14
C ASP A 15 18.50 11.65 24.39
N SER A 16 18.26 10.98 23.27
CA SER A 16 17.05 11.15 22.46
C SER A 16 16.51 9.82 21.96
N ASN A 17 15.19 9.74 21.80
CA ASN A 17 14.51 8.64 21.12
C ASN A 17 14.14 9.01 19.66
N GLU A 18 14.56 10.18 19.19
CA GLU A 18 14.26 10.65 17.85
C GLU A 18 15.15 9.96 16.80
N TYR A 19 14.60 9.86 15.61
CA TYR A 19 15.34 9.47 14.42
C TYR A 19 14.91 10.37 13.27
N TRP A 20 15.88 10.86 12.51
CA TRP A 20 15.60 11.74 11.39
C TRP A 20 16.77 11.79 10.42
N ARG A 21 16.50 12.35 9.25
CA ARG A 21 17.48 12.67 8.22
C ARG A 21 17.22 14.11 7.76
N PRO A 22 18.23 14.98 7.62
CA PRO A 22 18.03 16.31 7.07
C PRO A 22 17.36 16.27 5.69
N TRP A 23 16.79 17.41 5.29
CA TRP A 23 16.01 17.50 4.05
C TRP A 23 16.85 17.29 2.78
N HIS A 24 18.13 17.66 2.80
CA HIS A 24 18.98 17.76 1.60
C HIS A 24 20.22 16.86 1.60
N GLU A 25 20.39 16.03 2.63
CA GLU A 25 21.53 15.12 2.72
C GLU A 25 21.10 13.76 3.29
N ASN A 26 21.86 12.72 2.96
CA ASN A 26 21.69 11.37 3.49
C ASN A 26 22.51 11.17 4.77
N SER A 27 22.41 12.12 5.71
CA SER A 27 22.96 11.98 7.06
C SER A 27 21.84 11.52 7.99
N PHE A 28 22.06 10.47 8.78
CA PHE A 28 21.01 9.86 9.60
C PHE A 28 21.33 10.02 11.07
N ILE A 29 20.35 10.49 11.83
CA ILE A 29 20.45 10.57 13.28
C ILE A 29 19.55 9.51 13.88
N ILE A 30 20.10 8.70 14.79
CA ILE A 30 19.39 7.61 15.45
C ILE A 30 19.57 7.72 16.97
N GLY A 31 18.45 7.86 17.68
CA GLY A 31 18.39 7.86 19.14
C GLY A 31 18.62 6.49 19.79
N LYS A 32 18.69 6.47 21.13
CA LYS A 32 19.08 5.32 21.97
C LYS A 32 18.12 4.12 21.89
N TYR A 33 16.84 4.34 21.59
CA TYR A 33 15.84 3.27 21.52
C TYR A 33 14.79 3.53 20.43
N PRO A 34 15.03 3.15 19.16
CA PRO A 34 13.93 2.91 18.26
C PRO A 34 13.20 1.65 18.76
N ASP A 35 12.06 1.84 19.42
CA ASP A 35 11.18 0.82 20.02
C ASP A 35 10.59 -0.20 19.00
N SER A 36 11.15 -0.34 17.80
CA SER A 36 10.60 -1.19 16.75
C SER A 36 11.65 -1.96 15.97
N THR A 37 11.29 -3.21 15.64
CA THR A 37 12.09 -4.25 14.98
C THR A 37 12.45 -3.96 13.52
N LEU A 38 12.14 -2.78 12.98
CA LEU A 38 12.63 -2.30 11.68
C LEU A 38 12.40 -0.78 11.58
N LEU A 39 13.47 0.01 11.72
CA LEU A 39 13.44 1.45 11.46
C LEU A 39 13.72 1.71 9.97
N GLY A 40 12.79 2.37 9.27
CA GLY A 40 12.97 2.78 7.88
C GLY A 40 13.00 4.30 7.77
N ILE A 41 14.16 4.86 7.42
CA ILE A 41 14.31 6.29 7.13
C ILE A 41 14.45 6.46 5.61
N PRO A 42 13.63 7.31 4.95
CA PRO A 42 13.75 7.56 3.52
C PRO A 42 15.14 8.10 3.15
N VAL A 43 15.67 7.65 2.03
CA VAL A 43 16.92 8.14 1.44
C VAL A 43 16.62 9.16 0.34
N ILE A 44 17.51 10.12 0.14
CA ILE A 44 17.53 10.99 -1.04
C ILE A 44 18.20 10.21 -2.16
N THR A 45 17.50 10.03 -3.26
CA THR A 45 18.04 9.42 -4.47
C THR A 45 18.77 10.48 -5.29
N ASN A 46 20.11 10.48 -5.19
CA ASN A 46 20.99 11.26 -6.06
C ASN A 46 21.90 10.31 -6.85
N GLU A 47 22.68 10.86 -7.79
CA GLU A 47 23.56 10.07 -8.67
C GLU A 47 24.52 9.17 -7.86
N ASN A 48 25.18 9.74 -6.85
CA ASN A 48 26.11 9.00 -5.98
C ASN A 48 25.41 7.86 -5.22
N PHE A 49 24.21 8.12 -4.69
CA PHE A 49 23.44 7.10 -3.97
C PHE A 49 23.05 5.95 -4.89
N VAL A 50 22.59 6.26 -6.11
CA VAL A 50 22.22 5.25 -7.11
C VAL A 50 23.45 4.44 -7.53
N LYS A 51 24.57 5.11 -7.83
CA LYS A 51 25.85 4.48 -8.15
C LYS A 51 26.29 3.51 -7.05
N ASN A 52 26.44 3.99 -5.82
CA ASN A 52 26.88 3.17 -4.69
C ASN A 52 25.91 2.01 -4.42
N SER A 53 24.60 2.21 -4.65
CA SER A 53 23.60 1.13 -4.54
C SER A 53 23.77 0.06 -5.60
N LEU A 54 24.03 0.44 -6.85
CA LEU A 54 24.29 -0.50 -7.95
C LEU A 54 25.59 -1.26 -7.73
N GLU A 55 26.65 -0.59 -7.28
CA GLU A 55 27.92 -1.21 -6.92
C GLU A 55 27.74 -2.25 -5.81
N TYR A 56 27.02 -1.86 -4.74
CA TYR A 56 26.71 -2.74 -3.63
C TYR A 56 25.90 -3.98 -4.05
N LEU A 57 24.88 -3.81 -4.89
CA LEU A 57 24.00 -4.90 -5.33
C LEU A 57 24.68 -5.83 -6.35
N THR A 58 25.58 -5.30 -7.18
CA THR A 58 26.21 -6.06 -8.27
C THR A 58 27.60 -6.58 -7.94
N GLY A 59 28.27 -6.01 -6.93
CA GLY A 59 29.66 -6.28 -6.60
C GLY A 59 30.65 -5.79 -7.66
N LYS A 60 30.22 -4.90 -8.56
CA LYS A 60 31.03 -4.36 -9.66
C LYS A 60 31.21 -2.87 -9.46
N ASP A 61 32.40 -2.37 -9.78
CA ASP A 61 32.68 -0.93 -9.88
C ASP A 61 31.80 -0.32 -10.99
N ILE A 62 31.02 0.69 -10.65
CA ILE A 62 30.18 1.44 -11.58
C ILE A 62 30.94 2.74 -11.86
N ASN A 63 31.87 2.67 -12.82
CA ASN A 63 32.58 3.85 -13.28
C ASN A 63 31.61 4.97 -13.68
N ASP A 64 32.06 6.22 -13.54
CA ASP A 64 31.36 7.38 -14.09
C ASP A 64 31.41 7.26 -15.62
N CYS A 65 30.43 6.54 -16.17
CA CYS A 65 30.27 6.44 -17.60
C CYS A 65 29.99 7.85 -18.11
N ILE A 66 30.93 8.42 -18.86
CA ILE A 66 30.62 9.49 -19.80
C ILE A 66 29.66 8.86 -20.80
N TYR A 67 28.37 9.04 -20.57
CA TYR A 67 27.37 8.65 -21.54
C TYR A 67 27.68 9.46 -22.80
N PRO A 68 27.87 8.81 -23.96
CA PRO A 68 27.90 9.55 -25.21
C PRO A 68 26.62 10.39 -25.28
N GLU A 69 26.71 11.59 -25.85
CA GLU A 69 25.55 12.47 -26.04
C GLU A 69 24.38 11.63 -26.57
N TYR A 70 23.38 11.45 -25.71
CA TYR A 70 22.27 10.58 -26.02
C TYR A 70 21.31 11.33 -26.91
N ASP A 71 21.22 10.91 -28.18
CA ASP A 71 20.20 11.39 -29.09
C ASP A 71 18.84 10.89 -28.61
N SER A 72 18.12 11.76 -27.88
CA SER A 72 16.79 11.47 -27.35
C SER A 72 15.77 11.06 -28.43
N THR A 73 16.02 11.35 -29.71
CA THR A 73 15.17 10.92 -30.82
C THR A 73 15.27 9.41 -31.09
N GLN A 74 16.32 8.75 -30.61
CA GLN A 74 16.51 7.30 -30.71
C GLN A 74 15.92 6.54 -29.51
N ALA A 75 15.33 7.25 -28.54
CA ALA A 75 14.73 6.65 -27.37
C ALA A 75 13.54 5.77 -27.71
N LYS A 76 13.55 4.55 -27.19
CA LYS A 76 12.40 3.64 -27.23
C LYS A 76 11.78 3.56 -25.85
N THR A 77 10.52 3.95 -25.75
CA THR A 77 9.74 3.73 -24.52
C THR A 77 9.45 2.24 -24.36
N ILE A 78 9.93 1.66 -23.26
CA ILE A 78 9.58 0.29 -22.88
C ILE A 78 8.36 0.36 -21.96
N LYS A 79 7.25 -0.24 -22.38
CA LYS A 79 6.05 -0.39 -21.53
C LYS A 79 6.10 -1.74 -20.83
N ILE A 80 6.34 -1.71 -19.52
CA ILE A 80 6.22 -2.88 -18.66
C ILE A 80 4.92 -2.80 -17.84
N PRO A 81 4.26 -3.93 -17.55
CA PRO A 81 3.19 -3.94 -16.57
C PRO A 81 3.71 -3.46 -15.21
N THR A 82 2.87 -2.76 -14.44
CA THR A 82 3.19 -2.42 -13.06
C THR A 82 3.48 -3.70 -12.27
N PRO A 83 4.65 -3.83 -11.64
CA PRO A 83 5.02 -5.06 -10.97
C PRO A 83 4.19 -5.27 -9.69
N ASP A 84 3.91 -6.54 -9.38
CA ASP A 84 3.11 -6.92 -8.20
C ASP A 84 3.69 -6.40 -6.89
N SER A 85 5.01 -6.18 -6.81
CA SER A 85 5.68 -5.60 -5.63
C SER A 85 5.13 -4.22 -5.26
N ILE A 86 4.73 -3.41 -6.24
CA ILE A 86 4.12 -2.09 -6.01
C ILE A 86 2.73 -2.25 -5.41
N TYR A 87 1.91 -3.14 -5.96
CA TYR A 87 0.57 -3.42 -5.44
C TYR A 87 0.60 -4.05 -4.05
N ILE A 88 1.53 -4.98 -3.80
CA ILE A 88 1.74 -5.59 -2.49
C ILE A 88 2.14 -4.50 -1.48
N ARG A 89 3.09 -3.62 -1.81
CA ARG A 89 3.48 -2.51 -0.93
C ARG A 89 2.30 -1.60 -0.63
N LEU A 90 1.57 -1.17 -1.67
CA LEU A 90 0.37 -0.34 -1.57
C LEU A 90 -0.66 -0.96 -0.60
N LEU A 91 -1.02 -2.22 -0.82
CA LEU A 91 -2.10 -2.88 -0.10
C LEU A 91 -1.68 -3.32 1.32
N HIS A 92 -0.47 -3.87 1.48
CA HIS A 92 0.01 -4.42 2.75
C HIS A 92 0.43 -3.33 3.75
N GLN A 93 1.06 -2.26 3.27
CA GLN A 93 1.50 -1.15 4.12
C GLN A 93 0.49 0.00 4.16
N SER A 94 -0.56 -0.07 3.32
CA SER A 94 -1.49 1.05 3.14
C SER A 94 -0.75 2.34 2.76
N ASP A 95 0.16 2.22 1.79
CA ASP A 95 1.10 3.28 1.43
C ASP A 95 0.40 4.40 0.65
N ASN A 96 0.04 5.47 1.36
CA ASN A 96 -0.73 6.58 0.80
C ASN A 96 0.02 7.28 -0.34
N PHE A 97 1.34 7.38 -0.24
CA PHE A 97 2.15 8.04 -1.26
C PHE A 97 2.07 7.28 -2.58
N ILE A 98 2.26 5.95 -2.53
CA ILE A 98 2.11 5.11 -3.73
C ILE A 98 0.70 5.22 -4.31
N ALA A 99 -0.33 5.28 -3.46
CA ALA A 99 -1.72 5.42 -3.92
C ALA A 99 -1.94 6.70 -4.75
N GLU A 100 -1.47 7.85 -4.25
CA GLU A 100 -1.57 9.11 -4.98
C GLU A 100 -0.72 9.11 -6.25
N GLN A 101 0.53 8.63 -6.17
CA GLN A 101 1.41 8.59 -7.34
C GLN A 101 0.85 7.71 -8.45
N LEU A 102 0.26 6.54 -8.12
CA LEU A 102 -0.38 5.69 -9.11
C LEU A 102 -1.56 6.40 -9.79
N MET A 103 -2.39 7.14 -9.04
CA MET A 103 -3.49 7.91 -9.62
C MET A 103 -2.98 9.00 -10.58
N LEU A 104 -1.90 9.68 -10.22
CA LEU A 104 -1.26 10.67 -11.09
C LEU A 104 -0.68 10.03 -12.36
N MET A 105 -0.05 8.87 -12.25
CA MET A 105 0.50 8.13 -13.41
C MET A 105 -0.59 7.58 -14.33
N CYS A 106 -1.72 7.14 -13.78
CA CYS A 106 -2.90 6.80 -14.57
C CYS A 106 -3.37 8.01 -15.37
N SER A 107 -3.49 9.18 -14.73
CA SER A 107 -3.90 10.42 -15.40
C SER A 107 -2.95 10.81 -16.53
N TYR A 108 -1.64 10.78 -16.27
CA TYR A 108 -0.62 11.07 -17.26
C TYR A 108 -0.70 10.11 -18.46
N THR A 109 -0.90 8.82 -18.20
CA THR A 109 -1.02 7.81 -19.26
C THR A 109 -2.29 7.99 -20.11
N LEU A 110 -3.39 8.45 -19.51
CA LEU A 110 -4.68 8.63 -20.18
C LEU A 110 -4.78 9.96 -20.93
N PHE A 111 -4.19 11.03 -20.39
CA PHE A 111 -4.48 12.41 -20.80
C PHE A 111 -3.25 13.29 -21.02
N ASP A 112 -2.04 12.74 -20.90
CA ASP A 112 -0.77 13.51 -20.89
C ASP A 112 -0.79 14.66 -19.86
N THR A 113 -1.57 14.49 -18.79
CA THR A 113 -1.82 15.50 -17.76
C THR A 113 -1.75 14.85 -16.38
N ILE A 114 -1.03 15.47 -15.44
CA ILE A 114 -0.93 15.00 -14.06
C ILE A 114 -2.11 15.57 -13.25
N SER A 115 -3.20 14.81 -13.14
CA SER A 115 -4.41 15.23 -12.41
C SER A 115 -5.16 14.07 -11.77
N THR A 116 -5.16 14.00 -10.43
CA THR A 116 -5.93 12.99 -9.67
C THR A 116 -7.41 13.05 -10.02
N LYS A 117 -7.98 14.26 -10.11
CA LYS A 117 -9.40 14.47 -10.43
C LYS A 117 -9.78 13.84 -11.77
N MET A 118 -9.00 14.08 -12.82
CA MET A 118 -9.28 13.53 -14.15
C MET A 118 -9.20 11.99 -14.16
N ALA A 119 -8.22 11.41 -13.47
CA ALA A 119 -8.12 9.96 -13.33
C ALA A 119 -9.30 9.36 -12.56
N ILE A 120 -9.78 10.03 -11.50
CA ILE A 120 -10.98 9.61 -10.74
C ILE A 120 -12.23 9.68 -11.63
N GLU A 121 -12.48 10.80 -12.30
CA GLU A 121 -13.65 10.99 -13.16
C GLU A 121 -13.69 9.93 -14.26
N TRP A 122 -12.56 9.74 -14.96
CA TRP A 122 -12.44 8.70 -15.97
C TRP A 122 -12.66 7.29 -15.40
N SER A 123 -12.10 6.99 -14.23
CA SER A 123 -12.27 5.68 -13.59
C SER A 123 -13.73 5.41 -13.22
N LYS A 124 -14.45 6.42 -12.73
CA LYS A 124 -15.89 6.31 -12.43
C LYS A 124 -16.71 6.01 -13.69
N GLU A 125 -16.41 6.69 -14.79
CA GLU A 125 -17.15 6.53 -16.05
C GLU A 125 -16.83 5.22 -16.76
N ASN A 126 -15.56 4.80 -16.76
CA ASN A 126 -15.07 3.74 -17.65
C ASN A 126 -14.82 2.41 -16.93
N LEU A 127 -14.36 2.45 -15.68
CA LEU A 127 -14.01 1.24 -14.91
C LEU A 127 -15.10 0.85 -13.92
N LEU A 128 -15.81 1.85 -13.39
CA LEU A 128 -16.77 1.67 -12.31
C LEU A 128 -18.17 2.25 -12.63
N PRO A 129 -18.73 2.03 -13.83
CA PRO A 129 -20.02 2.61 -14.22
C PRO A 129 -21.18 2.11 -13.35
N GLY A 130 -21.00 0.98 -12.67
CA GLY A 130 -21.97 0.39 -11.76
C GLY A 130 -21.85 0.81 -10.30
N LEU A 131 -21.01 1.80 -9.96
CA LEU A 131 -21.07 2.46 -8.65
C LEU A 131 -22.43 3.17 -8.53
N LYS A 132 -23.41 2.41 -8.03
CA LYS A 132 -24.77 2.87 -7.75
C LYS A 132 -24.70 3.74 -6.51
N ASP A 133 -24.45 5.02 -6.75
CA ASP A 133 -24.67 6.20 -5.89
C ASP A 133 -23.61 7.24 -6.25
N ASN A 134 -23.87 8.51 -5.94
CA ASN A 134 -22.90 9.60 -6.10
C ASN A 134 -21.75 9.45 -5.10
N CYS A 135 -20.99 8.35 -5.17
CA CYS A 135 -19.82 8.15 -4.34
C CYS A 135 -18.89 9.35 -4.57
N ARG A 136 -18.48 9.96 -3.46
CA ARG A 136 -17.55 11.08 -3.50
C ARG A 136 -16.17 10.48 -3.39
N TRP A 137 -15.41 10.53 -4.47
CA TRP A 137 -14.03 10.05 -4.53
C TRP A 137 -13.14 11.26 -4.80
N VAL A 138 -12.21 11.54 -3.90
CA VAL A 138 -11.42 12.79 -3.90
C VAL A 138 -9.93 12.54 -4.06
N ASP A 139 -9.41 11.42 -3.56
CA ASP A 139 -7.98 11.10 -3.58
C ASP A 139 -7.72 9.60 -3.79
N GLY A 140 -6.47 9.23 -4.09
CA GLY A 140 -6.10 7.82 -4.29
C GLY A 140 -5.95 7.03 -3.00
N SER A 141 -5.56 7.69 -1.91
CA SER A 141 -5.14 7.07 -0.66
C SER A 141 -6.27 6.77 0.33
N GLY A 142 -7.39 7.50 0.27
CA GLY A 142 -8.46 7.41 1.25
C GLY A 142 -8.24 8.27 2.50
N LEU A 143 -7.22 9.14 2.53
CA LEU A 143 -6.94 10.03 3.66
C LEU A 143 -7.96 11.17 3.78
N SER A 144 -8.46 11.64 2.65
CA SER A 144 -9.49 12.66 2.60
C SER A 144 -10.77 12.15 3.26
N ARG A 145 -11.24 12.89 4.27
CA ARG A 145 -12.54 12.67 4.91
C ARG A 145 -13.73 12.90 3.97
N TYR A 146 -13.49 13.48 2.80
CA TYR A 146 -14.50 13.67 1.78
C TYR A 146 -14.68 12.45 0.88
N ASN A 147 -13.88 11.39 1.06
CA ASN A 147 -14.16 10.12 0.42
C ASN A 147 -15.39 9.47 1.08
N LEU A 148 -16.47 9.32 0.31
CA LEU A 148 -17.73 8.77 0.76
C LEU A 148 -18.10 7.61 -0.15
N PHE A 149 -17.93 6.40 0.39
CA PHE A 149 -18.29 5.13 -0.24
C PHE A 149 -19.18 4.33 0.71
N SER A 150 -20.18 3.66 0.15
CA SER A 150 -21.02 2.70 0.84
C SER A 150 -20.38 1.31 0.87
N PRO A 151 -20.83 0.39 1.75
CA PRO A 151 -20.42 -1.01 1.69
C PRO A 151 -20.73 -1.67 0.34
N SER A 152 -21.87 -1.32 -0.29
CA SER A 152 -22.23 -1.80 -1.63
C SER A 152 -21.27 -1.34 -2.72
N ASP A 153 -20.76 -0.10 -2.64
CA ASP A 153 -19.74 0.41 -3.56
C ASP A 153 -18.47 -0.44 -3.48
N MET A 154 -18.02 -0.73 -2.26
CA MET A 154 -16.83 -1.57 -2.06
C MET A 154 -17.05 -3.01 -2.52
N ILE A 155 -18.23 -3.58 -2.31
CA ILE A 155 -18.57 -4.91 -2.84
C ILE A 155 -18.50 -4.90 -4.37
N TYR A 156 -19.03 -3.87 -5.03
CA TYR A 156 -18.97 -3.73 -6.48
C TYR A 156 -17.52 -3.65 -6.99
N VAL A 157 -16.69 -2.80 -6.37
CA VAL A 157 -15.27 -2.68 -6.71
C VAL A 157 -14.53 -4.01 -6.52
N LEU A 158 -14.73 -4.68 -5.37
CA LEU A 158 -14.10 -5.97 -5.09
C LEU A 158 -14.55 -7.07 -6.06
N ASN A 159 -15.82 -7.05 -6.47
CA ASN A 159 -16.33 -7.97 -7.47
C ASN A 159 -15.65 -7.76 -8.83
N ASN A 160 -15.45 -6.51 -9.25
CA ASN A 160 -14.72 -6.19 -10.48
C ASN A 160 -13.25 -6.65 -10.38
N ILE A 161 -12.58 -6.44 -9.24
CA ILE A 161 -11.22 -6.95 -9.00
C ILE A 161 -11.20 -8.47 -9.12
N TYR A 162 -12.11 -9.18 -8.46
CA TYR A 162 -12.20 -10.63 -8.52
C TYR A 162 -12.35 -11.15 -9.96
N ASN A 163 -13.25 -10.53 -10.74
CA ASN A 163 -13.47 -10.92 -12.14
C ASN A 163 -12.25 -10.59 -13.03
N THR A 164 -11.43 -9.61 -12.67
CA THR A 164 -10.27 -9.18 -13.45
C THR A 164 -9.04 -10.05 -13.18
N ILE A 165 -8.76 -10.37 -11.91
CA ILE A 165 -7.48 -11.02 -11.52
C ILE A 165 -7.64 -12.40 -10.87
N GLY A 166 -8.87 -12.79 -10.51
CA GLY A 166 -9.16 -14.05 -9.86
C GLY A 166 -8.64 -14.17 -8.42
N LEU A 167 -9.10 -15.21 -7.73
CA LEU A 167 -8.78 -15.42 -6.32
C LEU A 167 -7.28 -15.64 -6.06
N GLU A 168 -6.59 -16.40 -6.93
CA GLU A 168 -5.20 -16.75 -6.69
C GLU A 168 -4.28 -15.52 -6.67
N ARG A 169 -4.50 -14.56 -7.57
CA ARG A 169 -3.75 -13.30 -7.53
C ARG A 169 -4.18 -12.40 -6.37
N ILE A 170 -5.46 -12.39 -6.01
CA ILE A 170 -5.93 -11.69 -4.79
C ILE A 170 -5.21 -12.20 -3.54
N LYS A 171 -5.05 -13.51 -3.38
CA LYS A 171 -4.34 -14.10 -2.23
C LYS A 171 -2.89 -13.62 -2.09
N VAL A 172 -2.25 -13.29 -3.21
CA VAL A 172 -0.89 -12.76 -3.25
C VAL A 172 -0.86 -11.27 -2.92
N LEU A 173 -1.81 -10.50 -3.46
CA LEU A 173 -1.80 -9.05 -3.40
C LEU A 173 -2.42 -8.47 -2.12
N PHE A 174 -3.46 -9.10 -1.57
CA PHE A 174 -4.20 -8.57 -0.43
C PHE A 174 -3.60 -9.00 0.91
N PRO A 175 -3.64 -8.13 1.94
CA PRO A 175 -3.28 -8.50 3.29
C PRO A 175 -4.06 -9.72 3.76
N THR A 176 -3.35 -10.68 4.36
CA THR A 176 -3.91 -11.94 4.82
C THR A 176 -4.01 -11.93 6.34
N ALA A 177 -5.20 -12.20 6.87
CA ALA A 177 -5.46 -12.23 8.31
C ALA A 177 -4.51 -13.19 9.06
N GLY A 178 -3.85 -12.70 10.12
CA GLY A 178 -2.89 -13.49 10.92
C GLY A 178 -1.51 -13.69 10.28
N HIS A 179 -1.30 -13.25 9.04
CA HIS A 179 -0.07 -13.56 8.30
C HIS A 179 0.66 -12.32 7.74
N SER A 180 -0.04 -11.36 7.15
CA SER A 180 0.61 -10.28 6.39
C SER A 180 -0.10 -8.94 6.46
N GLY A 181 0.66 -7.89 6.09
CA GLY A 181 0.19 -6.51 6.05
C GLY A 181 -0.40 -6.01 7.38
N THR A 182 -1.41 -5.16 7.28
CA THR A 182 -2.09 -4.55 8.43
C THR A 182 -2.89 -5.54 9.28
N LEU A 183 -3.09 -6.77 8.82
CA LEU A 183 -3.83 -7.83 9.52
C LEU A 183 -2.94 -8.87 10.20
N LYS A 184 -1.60 -8.74 10.08
CA LYS A 184 -0.63 -9.70 10.62
C LYS A 184 -0.78 -9.99 12.12
N ASN A 185 -1.11 -8.96 12.90
CA ASN A 185 -1.21 -9.06 14.37
C ASN A 185 -2.63 -9.36 14.87
N SER A 186 -3.61 -9.43 13.97
CA SER A 186 -5.00 -9.80 14.24
C SER A 186 -5.22 -11.26 13.86
N TYR A 187 -6.25 -11.92 14.42
CA TYR A 187 -6.58 -13.31 14.06
C TYR A 187 -5.43 -14.34 14.26
N LYS A 188 -4.68 -14.24 15.36
CA LYS A 188 -3.41 -14.98 15.58
C LYS A 188 -3.53 -16.52 15.60
N ASN A 189 -4.73 -17.07 15.72
CA ASN A 189 -4.97 -18.51 15.82
C ASN A 189 -5.38 -19.17 14.49
N ILE A 190 -5.32 -18.44 13.37
CA ILE A 190 -5.62 -18.98 12.05
C ILE A 190 -4.44 -19.82 11.55
N LYS A 191 -4.65 -21.13 11.38
CA LYS A 191 -3.66 -22.03 10.76
C LYS A 191 -3.70 -21.98 9.22
N THR A 192 -4.90 -21.89 8.66
CA THR A 192 -5.13 -21.84 7.22
C THR A 192 -5.74 -20.50 6.85
N PRO A 193 -5.07 -19.67 6.05
CA PRO A 193 -5.60 -18.40 5.58
C PRO A 193 -6.98 -18.54 4.95
N TYR A 194 -7.94 -17.77 5.44
CA TYR A 194 -9.30 -17.75 4.90
C TYR A 194 -9.86 -16.34 4.65
N LEU A 195 -9.12 -15.29 5.04
CA LEU A 195 -9.56 -13.90 4.97
C LEU A 195 -8.46 -13.05 4.32
N TRP A 196 -8.77 -12.44 3.17
CA TRP A 196 -7.90 -11.54 2.42
C TRP A 196 -8.59 -10.19 2.26
N ALA A 197 -8.07 -9.14 2.90
CA ALA A 197 -8.82 -7.90 3.01
C ALA A 197 -7.93 -6.67 3.20
N LYS A 198 -8.44 -5.53 2.74
CA LYS A 198 -7.81 -4.23 2.94
C LYS A 198 -8.48 -3.52 4.12
N SER A 199 -7.66 -3.09 5.08
CA SER A 199 -8.12 -2.24 6.19
C SER A 199 -8.08 -0.76 5.83
N GLY A 200 -9.03 0.02 6.32
CA GLY A 200 -9.00 1.47 6.39
C GLY A 200 -9.12 1.91 7.85
N SER A 201 -8.27 2.82 8.30
CA SER A 201 -8.27 3.28 9.69
C SER A 201 -7.97 4.77 9.76
N LEU A 202 -8.89 5.52 10.35
CA LEU A 202 -8.72 6.92 10.75
C LEU A 202 -9.21 7.05 12.19
N SER A 203 -9.08 8.24 12.79
CA SER A 203 -9.69 8.51 14.10
C SER A 203 -11.19 8.21 14.03
N ASN A 204 -11.67 7.37 14.96
CA ASN A 204 -13.06 6.96 15.13
C ASN A 204 -13.65 6.11 14.00
N ASN A 205 -12.83 5.66 13.04
CA ASN A 205 -13.26 4.85 11.90
C ASN A 205 -12.36 3.63 11.72
N TYR A 206 -12.97 2.46 11.52
CA TYR A 206 -12.28 1.22 11.21
C TYR A 206 -13.11 0.39 10.25
N ASN A 207 -12.59 0.22 9.04
CA ASN A 207 -13.26 -0.43 7.93
C ASN A 207 -12.40 -1.59 7.42
N LEU A 208 -13.04 -2.68 7.01
CA LEU A 208 -12.39 -3.83 6.41
C LEU A 208 -13.25 -4.33 5.25
N SER A 209 -12.65 -4.42 4.06
CA SER A 209 -13.34 -4.97 2.88
C SER A 209 -12.44 -5.95 2.15
N GLY A 210 -13.02 -7.04 1.66
CA GLY A 210 -12.26 -8.10 1.00
C GLY A 210 -13.05 -9.38 0.77
N PHE A 211 -12.34 -10.50 0.89
CA PHE A 211 -12.81 -11.84 0.56
C PHE A 211 -12.66 -12.78 1.75
N ILE A 212 -13.67 -13.59 2.00
CA ILE A 212 -13.65 -14.66 3.00
C ILE A 212 -14.03 -15.99 2.36
N LYS A 213 -13.21 -17.02 2.59
CA LYS A 213 -13.51 -18.41 2.19
C LYS A 213 -13.90 -19.23 3.41
N THR A 214 -15.13 -19.73 3.47
CA THR A 214 -15.60 -20.47 4.65
C THR A 214 -15.06 -21.90 4.71
N ARG A 215 -15.25 -22.57 5.85
CA ARG A 215 -14.87 -23.99 6.01
C ARG A 215 -15.55 -24.91 5.00
N LYS A 216 -16.78 -24.57 4.59
CA LYS A 216 -17.54 -25.33 3.56
C LYS A 216 -17.01 -25.08 2.14
N GLY A 217 -16.07 -24.14 1.97
CA GLY A 217 -15.44 -23.82 0.69
C GLY A 217 -16.10 -22.67 -0.05
N ASN A 218 -17.19 -22.10 0.48
CA ASN A 218 -17.90 -20.96 -0.12
C ASN A 218 -17.03 -19.70 -0.06
N LEU A 219 -17.00 -18.94 -1.15
CA LEU A 219 -16.29 -17.66 -1.23
C LEU A 219 -17.30 -16.51 -1.16
N TYR A 220 -17.08 -15.57 -0.25
CA TYR A 220 -17.90 -14.37 -0.11
C TYR A 220 -17.05 -13.12 -0.25
N ILE A 221 -17.65 -12.09 -0.86
CA ILE A 221 -17.16 -10.71 -0.85
C ILE A 221 -17.85 -9.99 0.29
N PHE A 222 -17.11 -9.20 1.07
CA PHE A 222 -17.67 -8.45 2.17
C PHE A 222 -17.12 -7.02 2.23
N SER A 223 -17.90 -6.13 2.84
CA SER A 223 -17.45 -4.84 3.30
C SER A 223 -18.07 -4.55 4.66
N PHE A 224 -17.22 -4.37 5.68
CA PHE A 224 -17.61 -4.08 7.05
C PHE A 224 -17.06 -2.69 7.40
N MET A 225 -17.94 -1.69 7.46
CA MET A 225 -17.59 -0.31 7.73
C MET A 225 -18.13 0.14 9.10
N ASN A 226 -17.23 0.57 9.98
CA ASN A 226 -17.56 1.15 11.28
C ASN A 226 -17.04 2.59 11.30
N ASN A 227 -17.96 3.55 11.30
CA ASN A 227 -17.65 4.97 11.27
C ASN A 227 -18.17 5.66 12.53
N HIS A 228 -17.51 6.75 12.95
CA HIS A 228 -17.94 7.64 14.03
C HIS A 228 -18.14 6.96 15.41
N PHE A 229 -17.38 5.91 15.72
CA PHE A 229 -17.45 5.29 17.05
C PHE A 229 -16.57 6.01 18.07
N LEU A 230 -16.96 5.97 19.35
CA LEU A 230 -16.19 6.53 20.46
C LEU A 230 -15.22 5.51 21.10
N ALA A 231 -15.40 4.22 20.80
CA ALA A 231 -14.55 3.15 21.31
C ALA A 231 -13.13 3.18 20.71
N LYS A 232 -12.20 2.41 21.28
CA LYS A 232 -10.87 2.28 20.69
C LYS A 232 -10.93 1.37 19.46
N ASN A 233 -10.13 1.66 18.44
CA ASN A 233 -10.02 0.81 17.23
C ASN A 233 -9.73 -0.65 17.58
N LYS A 234 -8.98 -0.93 18.66
CA LYS A 234 -8.68 -2.28 19.13
C LYS A 234 -9.94 -3.06 19.50
N ASP A 235 -10.90 -2.42 20.15
CA ASP A 235 -12.11 -3.06 20.64
C ASP A 235 -13.04 -3.37 19.47
N ILE A 236 -13.20 -2.43 18.54
CA ILE A 236 -13.96 -2.66 17.29
C ILE A 236 -13.35 -3.81 16.47
N LYS A 237 -12.02 -3.85 16.35
CA LYS A 237 -11.33 -4.97 15.68
C LYS A 237 -11.67 -6.31 16.34
N ALA A 238 -11.61 -6.38 17.67
CA ALA A 238 -11.89 -7.62 18.40
C ALA A 238 -13.33 -8.13 18.18
N GLU A 239 -14.32 -7.23 18.13
CA GLU A 239 -15.71 -7.63 17.84
C GLU A 239 -15.88 -8.06 16.37
N MET A 240 -15.23 -7.38 15.43
CA MET A 240 -15.23 -7.81 14.03
C MET A 240 -14.60 -9.20 13.85
N GLU A 241 -13.51 -9.49 14.57
CA GLU A 241 -12.84 -10.80 14.54
C GLU A 241 -13.83 -11.94 14.88
N LYS A 242 -14.69 -11.74 15.89
CA LYS A 242 -15.73 -12.73 16.27
C LYS A 242 -16.75 -12.95 15.15
N VAL A 243 -17.17 -11.89 14.47
CA VAL A 243 -18.13 -11.99 13.35
C VAL A 243 -17.53 -12.77 12.18
N PHE A 244 -16.26 -12.51 11.82
CA PHE A 244 -15.60 -13.27 10.76
C PHE A 244 -15.33 -14.72 11.14
N GLU A 245 -15.01 -14.99 12.41
CA GLU A 245 -14.89 -16.36 12.90
C GLU A 245 -16.22 -17.11 12.83
N TYR A 246 -17.33 -16.45 13.19
CA TYR A 246 -18.66 -17.00 13.01
C TYR A 246 -18.95 -17.32 11.53
N ILE A 247 -18.73 -16.37 10.62
CA ILE A 247 -18.94 -16.54 9.17
C ILE A 247 -18.11 -17.72 8.64
N TYR A 248 -16.83 -17.78 9.00
CA TYR A 248 -15.92 -18.83 8.56
C TYR A 248 -16.40 -20.23 8.97
N ASN A 249 -16.92 -20.35 10.20
CA ASN A 249 -17.31 -21.64 10.78
C ASN A 249 -18.74 -22.06 10.39
N GLN A 250 -19.67 -21.13 10.21
CA GLN A 250 -21.11 -21.44 10.11
C GLN A 250 -21.66 -21.37 8.68
N LEU A 251 -21.14 -20.49 7.82
CA LEU A 251 -21.54 -20.37 6.41
C LEU A 251 -20.73 -21.29 5.49
#